data_AF-A0A2E9QXS2-F1
#
_entry.id   AF-A0A2E9QXS2-F1
#
_cell.length_a   1.000
_cell.length_b   1.000
_cell.length_c   1.000
_cell.angle_alpha   90.00
_cell.angle_beta   90.00
_cell.angle_gamma   90.00
#
_symmetry.space_group_name_H-M   'P 1'
#
loop_
_entity.id
_entity.type
_entity.pdbx_description
1 polymer ?
#
loop_
_entity_poly.entity_id
_entity_poly.type
_entity_poly.pdbx_seq_one_letter_code
_entity_poly.pdbx_strand_id
1 'polypeptide(L)'
;MLSGVGGQQEIVAEQKSTTAKRLIWVYVLWFFGGWIGLHRFYLGRWFTGLLYAFSLGLFGIGWLVDALLLPRMLARRIEEKREQAVEEEAYLASIGESAEEVEEDMLAPWAKDGKSSIGDKLMFLPELAFFTFAPMLIVVTAGILGQWMIAAMVPIILVLTSFIRFAIRFLPRYEERLGKVPILKDVLGLFRNFYEFYRENKPRSLLFYIFYPITGPIALLFSENARKEIKMYMQIFGVVAVALFISGVKDYRYLYPPHLGVSEAIGLIIAQLFIVFFLLICMIMPMITSSFRMSLSGQSVRLKQMTFFALLLAVPMGGFLITTSYGKAPFQAEQIMKSKMKKQSFRKALYDRAAMFLQYQAKHKKRAVPERPEVDKELTWAFRKHMKGGLPSGQHLVFHVMKFRGPYSRNHFPWYAILIEFGNRYSTLYIVDTNARVYTSKDQLPGVVKRMMVADFNQKMKPPLSVLPRGLIREYRTK
;
A
#
# COMPACT_ATOMS: atom_id res chain seq x y z
N MET A 1 38.44 -7.95 -54.60
CA MET A 1 38.61 -8.56 -53.25
C MET A 1 38.91 -7.55 -52.13
N LEU A 2 39.05 -6.24 -52.38
CA LEU A 2 39.35 -5.24 -51.33
C LEU A 2 38.13 -4.48 -50.76
N SER A 3 36.91 -4.71 -51.25
CA SER A 3 35.69 -4.05 -50.75
C SER A 3 35.06 -4.72 -49.51
N GLY A 4 35.45 -5.95 -49.15
CA GLY A 4 34.90 -6.68 -47.99
C GLY A 4 35.59 -6.37 -46.65
N VAL A 5 36.85 -5.94 -46.69
CA VAL A 5 37.66 -5.69 -45.47
C VAL A 5 37.23 -4.40 -44.76
N GLY A 6 36.84 -3.37 -45.52
CA GLY A 6 36.33 -2.10 -44.96
C GLY A 6 35.02 -2.27 -44.18
N GLY A 7 34.05 -3.00 -44.74
CA GLY A 7 32.76 -3.24 -44.08
C GLY A 7 32.88 -4.12 -42.82
N GLN A 8 33.79 -5.09 -42.81
CA GLN A 8 34.05 -5.90 -41.61
C GLN A 8 34.69 -5.08 -40.48
N GLN A 9 35.59 -4.15 -40.80
CA GLN A 9 36.19 -3.26 -39.80
C GLN A 9 35.15 -2.27 -39.24
N GLU A 10 34.24 -1.79 -40.08
CA GLU A 10 33.17 -0.87 -39.69
C GLU A 10 32.16 -1.53 -38.74
N ILE A 11 31.71 -2.76 -39.04
CA ILE A 11 30.82 -3.56 -38.17
C ILE A 11 31.47 -3.84 -36.81
N VAL A 12 32.76 -4.19 -36.80
CA VAL A 12 33.50 -4.44 -35.55
C VAL A 12 33.66 -3.16 -34.72
N ALA A 13 33.91 -2.02 -35.36
CA ALA A 13 33.99 -0.72 -34.70
C ALA A 13 32.64 -0.31 -34.09
N GLU A 14 31.54 -0.51 -34.82
CA GLU A 14 30.19 -0.21 -34.35
C GLU A 14 29.76 -1.13 -33.18
N GLN A 15 30.10 -2.43 -33.24
CA GLN A 15 29.87 -3.36 -32.13
C GLN A 15 30.66 -2.98 -30.87
N LYS A 16 31.92 -2.54 -31.02
CA LYS A 16 32.70 -2.01 -29.89
C LYS A 16 32.06 -0.76 -29.29
N SER A 17 31.62 0.17 -30.14
CA SER A 17 30.96 1.42 -29.72
C SER A 17 29.65 1.15 -28.95
N THR A 18 28.79 0.27 -29.47
CA THR A 18 27.52 -0.08 -28.81
C THR A 18 27.73 -0.79 -27.47
N THR A 19 28.74 -1.67 -27.39
CA THR A 19 29.13 -2.34 -26.14
C THR A 19 29.62 -1.34 -25.10
N ALA A 20 30.46 -0.37 -25.51
CA ALA A 20 30.94 0.70 -24.64
C ALA A 20 29.78 1.57 -24.12
N LYS A 21 28.83 1.95 -24.99
CA LYS A 21 27.62 2.69 -24.58
C LYS A 21 26.80 1.92 -23.55
N ARG A 22 26.58 0.61 -23.76
CA ARG A 22 25.86 -0.25 -22.81
C ARG A 22 26.58 -0.35 -21.48
N LEU A 23 27.91 -0.46 -21.51
CA LEU A 23 28.72 -0.50 -20.30
C LEU A 23 28.58 0.78 -19.48
N ILE A 24 28.61 1.95 -20.12
CA ILE A 24 28.37 3.24 -19.46
C ILE A 24 27.01 3.27 -18.76
N TRP A 25 25.94 2.87 -19.46
CA TRP A 25 24.60 2.82 -18.86
C TRP A 25 24.50 1.87 -17.68
N VAL A 26 25.17 0.71 -17.75
CA VAL A 26 25.23 -0.26 -16.66
C VAL A 26 25.91 0.35 -15.42
N TYR A 27 27.01 1.09 -15.60
CA TYR A 27 27.68 1.79 -14.50
C TYR A 27 26.84 2.94 -13.94
N VAL A 28 26.15 3.71 -14.78
CA VAL A 28 25.22 4.76 -14.32
C VAL A 28 24.11 4.14 -13.46
N LEU A 29 23.50 3.05 -13.91
CA LEU A 29 22.46 2.35 -13.16
C LEU A 29 22.99 1.72 -11.86
N TRP A 30 24.24 1.24 -11.86
CA TRP A 30 24.89 0.72 -10.66
C TRP A 30 25.18 1.83 -9.64
N PHE A 31 25.63 3.00 -10.08
CA PHE A 31 25.97 4.09 -9.18
C PHE A 31 24.72 4.70 -8.52
N PHE A 32 23.70 5.05 -9.31
CA PHE A 32 22.48 5.69 -8.79
C PHE A 32 21.44 4.70 -8.24
N GLY A 33 21.44 3.46 -8.72
CA GLY A 33 20.39 2.47 -8.46
C GLY A 33 20.89 1.11 -7.97
N GLY A 34 22.18 0.96 -7.72
CA GLY A 34 22.79 -0.35 -7.45
C GLY A 34 22.35 -0.99 -6.14
N TRP A 35 22.01 -0.19 -5.13
CA TRP A 35 21.45 -0.65 -3.84
C TRP A 35 20.11 -1.37 -3.99
N ILE A 36 19.36 -1.06 -5.05
CA ILE A 36 18.07 -1.69 -5.37
C ILE A 36 18.24 -2.76 -6.48
N GLY A 37 19.44 -2.88 -7.06
CA GLY A 37 19.75 -3.88 -8.09
C GLY A 37 19.35 -3.47 -9.52
N LEU A 38 19.18 -2.17 -9.80
CA LEU A 38 18.76 -1.66 -11.11
C LEU A 38 19.66 -2.11 -12.28
N HIS A 39 20.96 -2.14 -12.07
CA HIS A 39 21.93 -2.65 -13.05
C HIS A 39 21.75 -4.15 -13.34
N ARG A 40 21.35 -4.96 -12.35
CA ARG A 40 21.07 -6.39 -12.54
C ARG A 40 19.80 -6.63 -13.34
N PHE A 41 18.76 -5.81 -13.14
CA PHE A 41 17.56 -5.84 -13.97
C PHE A 41 17.86 -5.45 -15.42
N TYR A 42 18.69 -4.42 -15.63
CA TYR A 42 19.14 -4.04 -16.98
C TYR A 42 19.91 -5.16 -17.69
N LEU A 43 20.74 -5.90 -16.94
CA LEU A 43 21.46 -7.08 -17.42
C LEU A 43 20.56 -8.33 -17.54
N GLY A 44 19.25 -8.22 -17.27
CA GLY A 44 18.29 -9.33 -17.38
C GLY A 44 18.42 -10.40 -16.30
N ARG A 45 19.18 -10.14 -15.23
CA ARG A 45 19.39 -11.08 -14.12
C ARG A 45 18.37 -10.89 -13.00
N TRP A 46 17.10 -11.12 -13.34
CA TRP A 46 15.93 -10.82 -12.51
C TRP A 46 15.98 -11.40 -11.11
N PHE A 47 16.28 -12.69 -10.94
CA PHE A 47 16.34 -13.32 -9.61
C PHE A 47 17.36 -12.65 -8.69
N THR A 48 18.55 -12.35 -9.21
CA THR A 48 19.59 -11.67 -8.42
C THR A 48 19.30 -10.18 -8.23
N GLY A 49 18.61 -9.53 -9.17
CA GLY A 49 18.11 -8.16 -9.00
C GLY A 49 17.03 -8.08 -7.92
N LEU A 50 16.12 -9.04 -7.88
CA LEU A 50 15.08 -9.14 -6.86
C LEU A 50 15.69 -9.41 -5.48
N LEU A 51 16.68 -10.31 -5.41
CA LEU A 51 17.47 -10.54 -4.20
C LEU A 51 18.14 -9.24 -3.72
N TYR A 52 18.70 -8.44 -4.63
CA TYR A 52 19.26 -7.13 -4.31
C TYR A 52 18.22 -6.15 -3.77
N ALA A 53 17.05 -6.08 -4.41
CA ALA A 53 15.96 -5.21 -3.97
C ALA A 53 15.47 -5.54 -2.55
N PHE A 54 15.38 -6.83 -2.21
CA PHE A 54 14.97 -7.27 -0.87
C PHE A 54 16.08 -7.21 0.19
N SER A 55 17.35 -7.28 -0.21
CA SER A 55 18.51 -7.26 0.69
C SER A 55 19.25 -5.92 0.75
N LEU A 56 18.74 -4.89 0.07
CA LEU A 56 19.42 -3.60 -0.15
C LEU A 56 20.86 -3.77 -0.65
N GLY A 57 21.01 -4.60 -1.68
CA GLY A 57 22.30 -4.91 -2.30
C GLY A 57 23.21 -5.76 -1.42
N LEU A 58 22.65 -6.76 -0.73
CA LEU A 58 23.34 -7.62 0.23
C LEU A 58 24.06 -6.78 1.30
N PHE A 59 23.30 -5.89 1.96
CA PHE A 59 23.82 -4.95 2.97
C PHE A 59 24.98 -4.06 2.45
N GLY A 60 24.94 -3.66 1.17
CA GLY A 60 25.95 -2.80 0.55
C GLY A 60 27.24 -3.50 0.11
N ILE A 61 27.52 -4.73 0.57
CA ILE A 61 28.70 -5.51 0.12
C ILE A 61 28.54 -5.93 -1.33
N GLY A 62 27.32 -6.32 -1.72
CA GLY A 62 27.02 -6.69 -3.09
C GLY A 62 27.26 -5.51 -4.06
N TRP A 63 26.89 -4.29 -3.65
CA TRP A 63 27.12 -3.09 -4.45
C TRP A 63 28.61 -2.87 -4.78
N LEU A 64 29.52 -3.08 -3.82
CA LEU A 64 30.97 -2.98 -4.03
C LEU A 64 31.50 -4.08 -4.96
N VAL A 65 31.09 -5.33 -4.72
CA VAL A 65 31.54 -6.49 -5.50
C VAL A 65 31.07 -6.41 -6.95
N ASP A 66 29.89 -5.83 -7.19
CA ASP A 66 29.36 -5.67 -8.54
C ASP A 66 30.17 -4.73 -9.41
N ALA A 67 30.80 -3.69 -8.85
CA ALA A 67 31.67 -2.77 -9.59
C ALA A 67 32.73 -3.52 -10.42
N LEU A 68 33.28 -4.61 -9.86
CA LEU A 68 34.30 -5.44 -10.51
C LEU A 68 33.71 -6.48 -11.47
N LEU A 69 32.47 -6.91 -11.24
CA LEU A 69 31.82 -7.99 -12.00
C LEU A 69 31.01 -7.47 -13.21
N LEU A 70 30.67 -6.19 -13.25
CA LEU A 70 29.84 -5.58 -14.30
C LEU A 70 30.31 -5.87 -15.73
N PRO A 71 31.61 -5.71 -16.08
CA PRO A 71 32.08 -5.99 -17.44
C PRO A 71 31.86 -7.44 -17.84
N ARG A 72 32.15 -8.38 -16.93
CA ARG A 72 31.97 -9.82 -17.17
C ARG A 72 30.50 -10.20 -17.28
N MET A 73 29.63 -9.57 -16.48
CA MET A 73 28.19 -9.80 -16.56
C MET A 73 27.58 -9.26 -17.85
N LEU A 74 28.03 -8.09 -18.32
CA LEU A 74 27.60 -7.54 -19.61
C LEU A 74 28.05 -8.42 -20.78
N ALA A 75 29.31 -8.86 -20.78
CA ALA A 75 29.83 -9.75 -21.81
C ALA A 75 29.01 -11.04 -21.88
N ARG A 76 28.77 -11.70 -20.73
CA ARG A 76 27.92 -12.89 -20.68
C ARG A 76 26.50 -12.63 -21.16
N ARG A 77 25.89 -11.50 -20.82
CA ARG A 77 24.54 -11.14 -21.29
C ARG A 77 24.48 -10.95 -22.80
N ILE A 78 25.54 -10.42 -23.40
CA ILE A 78 25.65 -10.28 -24.85
C ILE A 78 25.75 -11.67 -25.49
N GLU A 79 26.58 -12.55 -24.93
CA GLU A 79 26.71 -13.95 -25.37
C GLU A 79 25.37 -14.70 -25.26
N GLU A 80 24.73 -14.70 -24.09
CA GLU A 80 23.44 -15.34 -23.84
C GLU A 80 22.37 -14.85 -24.81
N LYS A 81 22.33 -13.54 -25.11
CA LYS A 81 21.39 -12.99 -26.08
C LYS A 81 21.69 -13.43 -27.51
N ARG A 82 22.96 -13.60 -27.86
CA ARG A 82 23.36 -14.11 -29.18
C ARG A 82 22.99 -15.58 -29.33
N GLU A 83 23.31 -16.39 -28.33
CA GLU A 83 22.93 -17.80 -28.28
C GLU A 83 21.41 -17.97 -28.36
N GLN A 84 20.65 -17.18 -27.57
CA GLN A 84 19.19 -17.18 -27.63
C GLN A 84 18.66 -16.75 -29.00
N ALA A 85 19.24 -15.72 -29.61
CA ALA A 85 18.81 -15.29 -30.94
C ALA A 85 19.07 -16.37 -31.99
N VAL A 86 20.21 -17.06 -31.92
CA VAL A 86 20.55 -18.16 -32.85
C VAL A 86 19.65 -19.38 -32.62
N GLU A 87 19.39 -19.75 -31.38
CA GLU A 87 18.50 -20.88 -31.04
C GLU A 87 17.04 -20.56 -31.41
N GLU A 88 16.58 -19.33 -31.15
CA GLU A 88 15.27 -18.82 -31.54
C GLU A 88 15.14 -18.81 -33.06
N GLU A 89 16.10 -18.25 -33.80
CA GLU A 89 16.10 -18.25 -35.27
C GLU A 89 16.13 -19.68 -35.85
N ALA A 90 16.90 -20.59 -35.29
CA ALA A 90 16.94 -21.99 -35.72
C ALA A 90 15.62 -22.74 -35.43
N TYR A 91 15.02 -22.51 -34.26
CA TYR A 91 13.72 -23.07 -33.90
C TYR A 91 12.61 -22.53 -34.81
N LEU A 92 12.60 -21.22 -35.03
CA LEU A 92 11.61 -20.54 -35.87
C LEU A 92 11.73 -21.00 -37.32
N ALA A 93 12.95 -21.11 -37.86
CA ALA A 93 13.22 -21.70 -39.16
C ALA A 93 12.73 -23.17 -39.25
N SER A 94 12.80 -23.93 -38.15
CA SER A 94 12.34 -25.34 -38.12
C SER A 94 10.81 -25.48 -38.20
N ILE A 95 10.06 -24.46 -37.77
CA ILE A 95 8.60 -24.41 -37.85
C ILE A 95 8.10 -23.56 -39.02
N GLY A 96 9.02 -23.02 -39.83
CA GLY A 96 8.69 -22.17 -40.97
C GLY A 96 8.17 -20.78 -40.60
N GLU A 97 8.40 -20.32 -39.37
CA GLU A 97 8.01 -18.99 -38.89
C GLU A 97 9.24 -18.10 -38.74
N SER A 98 9.06 -16.79 -38.78
CA SER A 98 10.09 -15.80 -38.45
C SER A 98 9.88 -15.20 -37.05
N ALA A 99 10.94 -14.65 -36.46
CA ALA A 99 10.85 -14.01 -35.14
C ALA A 99 9.91 -12.80 -35.17
N GLU A 100 9.87 -12.12 -36.31
CA GLU A 100 8.96 -11.02 -36.58
C GLU A 100 7.51 -11.52 -36.65
N GLU A 101 7.22 -12.63 -37.34
CA GLU A 101 5.88 -13.24 -37.38
C GLU A 101 5.40 -13.68 -35.99
N VAL A 102 6.25 -14.33 -35.19
CA VAL A 102 5.88 -14.76 -33.83
C VAL A 102 5.63 -13.56 -32.91
N GLU A 103 6.45 -12.52 -32.99
CA GLU A 103 6.24 -11.30 -32.21
C GLU A 103 5.01 -10.51 -32.70
N GLU A 104 4.72 -10.54 -34.00
CA GLU A 104 3.52 -9.98 -34.58
C GLU A 104 2.26 -10.76 -34.18
N ASP A 105 2.31 -12.10 -34.08
CA ASP A 105 1.17 -12.94 -33.65
C ASP A 105 0.81 -12.81 -32.17
N MET A 106 1.75 -12.34 -31.36
CA MET A 106 1.50 -11.93 -29.98
C MET A 106 0.73 -10.61 -29.87
N LEU A 107 0.67 -9.80 -30.94
CA LEU A 107 -0.15 -8.59 -30.97
C LEU A 107 -1.62 -8.96 -31.18
N ALA A 108 -2.51 -8.14 -30.61
CA ALA A 108 -3.93 -8.31 -30.88
C ALA A 108 -4.26 -7.93 -32.33
N PRO A 109 -5.25 -8.59 -32.99
CA PRO A 109 -5.66 -8.23 -34.35
C PRO A 109 -6.02 -6.74 -34.48
N TRP A 110 -6.77 -6.20 -33.52
CA TRP A 110 -7.14 -4.78 -33.49
C TRP A 110 -5.95 -3.82 -33.34
N ALA A 111 -4.78 -4.31 -32.96
CA ALA A 111 -3.55 -3.52 -32.88
C ALA A 111 -2.78 -3.51 -34.21
N LYS A 112 -2.89 -4.56 -35.03
CA LYS A 112 -2.27 -4.65 -36.36
C LYS A 112 -2.91 -3.65 -37.34
N ASP A 113 -4.23 -3.48 -37.26
CA ASP A 113 -5.00 -2.59 -38.15
C ASP A 113 -4.87 -1.08 -37.82
N GLY A 114 -4.26 -0.74 -36.68
CA GLY A 114 -4.55 0.52 -35.99
C GLY A 114 -3.58 1.67 -36.26
N LYS A 115 -3.85 2.50 -37.28
CA LYS A 115 -3.43 3.91 -37.22
C LYS A 115 -3.99 4.50 -35.92
N SER A 116 -3.12 4.84 -34.96
CA SER A 116 -3.56 5.43 -33.69
C SER A 116 -4.49 6.63 -33.94
N SER A 117 -5.73 6.53 -33.44
CA SER A 117 -6.70 7.63 -33.57
C SER A 117 -6.16 8.88 -32.88
N ILE A 118 -6.57 10.07 -33.32
CA ILE A 118 -6.22 11.34 -32.65
C ILE A 118 -6.58 11.27 -31.16
N GLY A 119 -7.71 10.63 -30.84
CA GLY A 119 -8.11 10.37 -29.45
C GLY A 119 -7.13 9.47 -28.70
N ASP A 120 -6.58 8.43 -29.33
CA ASP A 120 -5.58 7.55 -28.71
C ASP A 120 -4.28 8.30 -28.39
N LYS A 121 -3.89 9.26 -29.24
CA LYS A 121 -2.71 10.12 -29.00
C LYS A 121 -2.95 11.13 -27.89
N LEU A 122 -4.11 11.78 -27.85
CA LEU A 122 -4.47 12.75 -26.81
C LEU A 122 -4.58 12.11 -25.42
N MET A 123 -5.05 10.87 -25.35
CA MET A 123 -5.19 10.12 -24.10
C MET A 123 -3.85 9.68 -23.49
N PHE A 124 -2.73 9.86 -24.19
CA PHE A 124 -1.40 9.49 -23.71
C PHE A 124 -1.05 10.12 -22.36
N LEU A 125 -1.24 11.43 -22.22
CA LEU A 125 -0.84 12.19 -21.03
C LEU A 125 -1.70 11.83 -19.81
N PRO A 126 -3.05 11.81 -19.90
CA PRO A 126 -3.89 11.31 -18.81
C PRO A 126 -3.57 9.87 -18.40
N GLU A 127 -3.28 8.99 -19.36
CA GLU A 127 -2.94 7.60 -19.10
C GLU A 127 -1.59 7.47 -18.39
N LEU A 128 -0.58 8.24 -18.80
CA LEU A 128 0.71 8.34 -18.12
C LEU A 128 0.54 8.84 -16.68
N ALA A 129 -0.18 9.94 -16.50
CA ALA A 129 -0.41 10.54 -15.18
C ALA A 129 -1.17 9.57 -14.27
N PHE A 130 -2.26 8.99 -14.75
CA PHE A 130 -3.07 8.06 -13.99
C PHE A 130 -2.26 6.84 -13.54
N PHE A 131 -1.56 6.18 -14.45
CA PHE A 131 -0.81 4.97 -14.11
C PHE A 131 0.34 5.25 -13.13
N THR A 132 0.92 6.45 -13.19
CA THR A 132 2.02 6.87 -12.31
C THR A 132 1.52 7.23 -10.91
N PHE A 133 0.43 8.00 -10.81
CA PHE A 133 -0.05 8.54 -9.53
C PHE A 133 -1.15 7.71 -8.86
N ALA A 134 -1.98 6.97 -9.60
CA ALA A 134 -3.07 6.18 -9.03
C ALA A 134 -2.56 5.12 -8.02
N PRO A 135 -1.47 4.38 -8.27
CA PRO A 135 -0.89 3.47 -7.29
C PRO A 135 -0.52 4.14 -5.96
N MET A 136 0.10 5.32 -6.03
CA MET A 136 0.42 6.12 -4.85
C MET A 136 -0.85 6.52 -4.10
N LEU A 137 -1.89 6.97 -4.81
CA LEU A 137 -3.17 7.35 -4.24
C LEU A 137 -3.87 6.15 -3.56
N ILE A 138 -3.81 4.96 -4.15
CA ILE A 138 -4.32 3.72 -3.53
C ILE A 138 -3.55 3.44 -2.24
N VAL A 139 -2.22 3.53 -2.25
CA VAL A 139 -1.39 3.30 -1.06
C VAL A 139 -1.69 4.30 0.05
N VAL A 140 -1.84 5.59 -0.29
CA VAL A 140 -2.25 6.65 0.66
C VAL A 140 -3.61 6.34 1.26
N THR A 141 -4.59 6.02 0.42
CA THR A 141 -5.95 5.76 0.89
C THR A 141 -6.01 4.49 1.73
N ALA A 142 -5.32 3.42 1.32
CA ALA A 142 -5.19 2.19 2.08
C ALA A 142 -4.52 2.43 3.44
N GLY A 143 -3.47 3.25 3.50
CA GLY A 143 -2.81 3.64 4.76
C GLY A 143 -3.75 4.39 5.70
N ILE A 144 -4.49 5.39 5.20
CA ILE A 144 -5.49 6.15 5.97
C ILE A 144 -6.56 5.23 6.55
N LEU A 145 -7.04 4.26 5.75
CA LEU A 145 -8.05 3.29 6.15
C LEU A 145 -7.48 2.14 7.01
N GLY A 146 -6.17 2.05 7.20
CA GLY A 146 -5.50 0.95 7.90
C GLY A 146 -5.50 -0.39 7.16
N GLN A 147 -5.76 -0.38 5.84
CA GLN A 147 -5.85 -1.55 4.97
C GLN A 147 -4.52 -1.90 4.31
N TRP A 148 -3.51 -2.22 5.12
CA TRP A 148 -2.13 -2.46 4.64
C TRP A 148 -2.00 -3.62 3.65
N MET A 149 -2.92 -4.59 3.69
CA MET A 149 -2.97 -5.68 2.70
C MET A 149 -3.21 -5.13 1.29
N ILE A 150 -4.10 -4.15 1.13
CA ILE A 150 -4.37 -3.51 -0.16
C ILE A 150 -3.11 -2.77 -0.63
N ALA A 151 -2.47 -1.99 0.25
CA ALA A 151 -1.23 -1.29 -0.07
C ALA A 151 -0.11 -2.25 -0.51
N ALA A 152 0.00 -3.42 0.11
CA ALA A 152 0.97 -4.45 -0.26
C ALA A 152 0.66 -5.14 -1.59
N MET A 153 -0.61 -5.25 -1.97
CA MET A 153 -1.01 -5.83 -3.26
C MET A 153 -0.72 -4.91 -4.45
N VAL A 154 -0.72 -3.59 -4.28
CA VAL A 154 -0.46 -2.62 -5.36
C VAL A 154 0.85 -2.89 -6.12
N PRO A 155 2.03 -2.99 -5.47
CA PRO A 155 3.26 -3.26 -6.20
C PRO A 155 3.24 -4.64 -6.87
N ILE A 156 2.60 -5.63 -6.26
CA ILE A 156 2.47 -6.98 -6.84
C ILE A 156 1.65 -6.92 -8.13
N ILE A 157 0.50 -6.25 -8.11
CA ILE A 157 -0.37 -6.07 -9.28
C ILE A 157 0.37 -5.32 -10.38
N LEU A 158 1.03 -4.20 -10.06
CA LEU A 158 1.80 -3.41 -11.03
C LEU A 158 2.91 -4.22 -11.71
N VAL A 159 3.62 -5.06 -10.94
CA VAL A 159 4.62 -5.96 -11.49
C VAL A 159 3.92 -6.99 -12.38
N LEU A 160 2.94 -7.73 -11.88
CA LEU A 160 2.23 -8.76 -12.64
C LEU A 160 1.69 -8.24 -13.98
N THR A 161 1.06 -7.06 -13.98
CA THR A 161 0.50 -6.47 -15.20
C THR A 161 1.59 -5.94 -16.15
N SER A 162 2.76 -5.55 -15.66
CA SER A 162 3.89 -5.14 -16.52
C SER A 162 4.55 -6.30 -17.26
N PHE A 163 4.38 -7.53 -16.76
CA PHE A 163 4.96 -8.74 -17.32
C PHE A 163 3.98 -9.57 -18.16
N ILE A 164 2.84 -9.01 -18.60
CA ILE A 164 1.82 -9.74 -19.37
C ILE A 164 2.42 -10.49 -20.58
N ARG A 165 3.25 -9.86 -21.43
CA ARG A 165 3.92 -10.55 -22.56
C ARG A 165 4.82 -11.70 -22.13
N PHE A 166 5.60 -11.49 -21.08
CA PHE A 166 6.44 -12.53 -20.54
C PHE A 166 5.58 -13.69 -20.01
N ALA A 167 4.50 -13.37 -19.31
CA ALA A 167 3.58 -14.36 -18.81
C ALA A 167 2.98 -15.17 -19.97
N ILE A 168 2.49 -14.53 -21.04
CA ILE A 168 1.96 -15.24 -22.23
C ILE A 168 3.01 -16.16 -22.87
N ARG A 169 4.25 -15.68 -23.01
CA ARG A 169 5.33 -16.45 -23.66
C ARG A 169 5.80 -17.65 -22.81
N PHE A 170 5.85 -17.50 -21.49
CA PHE A 170 6.48 -18.48 -20.60
C PHE A 170 5.50 -19.35 -19.79
N LEU A 171 4.30 -18.86 -19.45
CA LEU A 171 3.32 -19.64 -18.67
C LEU A 171 2.97 -20.99 -19.32
N PRO A 172 2.74 -21.09 -20.64
CA PRO A 172 2.33 -22.37 -21.25
C PRO A 172 3.32 -23.50 -20.97
N ARG A 173 4.63 -23.19 -20.92
CA ARG A 173 5.70 -24.16 -20.63
C ARG A 173 5.65 -24.74 -19.21
N TYR A 174 5.01 -24.03 -18.28
CA TYR A 174 4.92 -24.42 -16.87
C TYR A 174 3.49 -24.70 -16.42
N GLU A 175 2.49 -24.50 -17.28
CA GLU A 175 1.07 -24.61 -16.93
C GLU A 175 0.74 -25.97 -16.30
N GLU A 176 1.27 -27.05 -16.86
CA GLU A 176 1.06 -28.41 -16.34
C GLU A 176 1.61 -28.61 -14.91
N ARG A 177 2.75 -27.98 -14.58
CA ARG A 177 3.35 -28.06 -13.25
C ARG A 177 2.67 -27.12 -12.26
N LEU A 178 2.38 -25.89 -12.69
CA LEU A 178 1.78 -24.84 -11.87
C LEU A 178 0.31 -25.15 -11.57
N GLY A 179 -0.40 -25.83 -12.49
CA GLY A 179 -1.79 -26.24 -12.34
C GLY A 179 -2.05 -27.29 -11.25
N LYS A 180 -1.00 -27.91 -10.69
CA LYS A 180 -1.11 -28.84 -9.55
C LYS A 180 -1.46 -28.14 -8.24
N VAL A 181 -1.20 -26.84 -8.14
CA VAL A 181 -1.55 -26.02 -6.96
C VAL A 181 -2.90 -25.32 -7.22
N PRO A 182 -3.96 -25.57 -6.42
CA PRO A 182 -5.31 -25.05 -6.70
C PRO A 182 -5.36 -23.52 -6.86
N ILE A 183 -4.71 -22.79 -5.94
CA ILE A 183 -4.68 -21.32 -5.97
C ILE A 183 -4.02 -20.79 -7.24
N LEU A 184 -2.95 -21.45 -7.68
CA LEU A 184 -2.21 -21.00 -8.84
C LEU A 184 -2.98 -21.28 -10.13
N LYS A 185 -3.68 -22.41 -10.21
CA LYS A 185 -4.62 -22.73 -11.29
C LYS A 185 -5.68 -21.63 -11.47
N ASP A 186 -6.29 -21.17 -10.37
CA ASP A 186 -7.32 -20.13 -10.42
C ASP A 186 -6.74 -18.79 -10.91
N VAL A 187 -5.56 -18.40 -10.42
CA VAL A 187 -4.87 -17.16 -10.84
C VAL A 187 -4.48 -17.21 -12.32
N LEU A 188 -3.94 -18.33 -12.78
CA LEU A 188 -3.59 -18.55 -14.19
C LEU A 188 -4.84 -18.52 -15.08
N GLY A 189 -5.94 -19.14 -14.63
CA GLY A 189 -7.22 -19.11 -15.33
C GLY A 189 -7.79 -17.69 -15.46
N LEU A 190 -7.74 -16.90 -14.39
CA LEU A 190 -8.13 -15.48 -14.44
C LEU A 190 -7.30 -14.70 -15.45
N PHE A 191 -5.97 -14.86 -15.41
CA PHE A 191 -5.07 -14.19 -16.34
C PHE A 191 -5.37 -14.56 -17.80
N ARG A 192 -5.59 -15.85 -18.09
CA ARG A 192 -5.94 -16.33 -19.42
C ARG A 192 -7.25 -15.72 -19.91
N ASN A 193 -8.29 -15.72 -19.08
CA ASN A 193 -9.58 -15.13 -19.44
C ASN A 193 -9.45 -13.65 -19.80
N PHE A 194 -8.66 -12.88 -19.04
CA PHE A 194 -8.38 -11.48 -19.35
C PHE A 194 -7.59 -11.32 -20.66
N TYR A 195 -6.58 -12.16 -20.87
CA TYR A 195 -5.78 -12.13 -22.07
C TYR A 195 -6.61 -12.40 -23.32
N GLU A 196 -7.37 -13.50 -23.35
CA GLU A 196 -8.24 -13.87 -24.47
C GLU A 196 -9.28 -12.78 -24.73
N PHE A 197 -9.95 -12.30 -23.68
CA PHE A 197 -10.94 -11.25 -23.80
C PHE A 197 -10.38 -9.97 -24.42
N TYR A 198 -9.23 -9.47 -23.93
CA TYR A 198 -8.64 -8.23 -24.44
C TYR A 198 -7.87 -8.39 -25.76
N ARG A 199 -7.47 -9.63 -26.11
CA ARG A 199 -6.92 -9.93 -27.44
C ARG A 199 -8.01 -9.76 -28.50
N GLU A 200 -9.22 -10.22 -28.23
CA GLU A 200 -10.36 -10.09 -29.15
C GLU A 200 -11.04 -8.71 -29.06
N ASN A 201 -11.08 -8.11 -27.87
CA ASN A 201 -11.82 -6.87 -27.61
C ASN A 201 -10.87 -5.74 -27.20
N LYS A 202 -10.74 -4.71 -28.05
CA LYS A 202 -9.95 -3.51 -27.72
C LYS A 202 -10.49 -2.86 -26.43
N PRO A 203 -9.67 -2.67 -25.38
CA PRO A 203 -10.07 -1.93 -24.20
C PRO A 203 -10.56 -0.53 -24.55
N ARG A 204 -11.59 -0.05 -23.85
CA ARG A 204 -12.12 1.31 -24.03
C ARG A 204 -11.11 2.36 -23.51
N SER A 205 -11.41 3.64 -23.72
CA SER A 205 -10.55 4.72 -23.23
C SER A 205 -10.42 4.70 -21.71
N LEU A 206 -9.30 5.20 -21.19
CA LEU A 206 -9.05 5.33 -19.75
C LEU A 206 -10.22 6.02 -19.02
N LEU A 207 -10.77 7.09 -19.61
CA LEU A 207 -11.88 7.84 -19.01
C LEU A 207 -13.12 6.97 -18.80
N PHE A 208 -13.42 6.07 -19.73
CA PHE A 208 -14.53 5.14 -19.57
C PHE A 208 -14.39 4.31 -18.29
N TYR A 209 -13.17 3.86 -17.98
CA TYR A 209 -12.87 3.04 -16.81
C TYR A 209 -12.75 3.84 -15.50
N ILE A 210 -12.23 5.07 -15.54
CA ILE A 210 -12.21 5.95 -14.37
C ILE A 210 -13.64 6.23 -13.89
N PHE A 211 -14.56 6.45 -14.84
CA PHE A 211 -15.97 6.66 -14.55
C PHE A 211 -16.79 5.37 -14.54
N TYR A 212 -16.15 4.20 -14.46
CA TYR A 212 -16.84 2.90 -14.46
C TYR A 212 -17.90 2.71 -13.37
N PRO A 213 -17.79 3.28 -12.16
CA PRO A 213 -18.91 3.22 -11.20
C PRO A 213 -20.22 3.81 -11.74
N ILE A 214 -20.14 4.72 -12.70
CA ILE A 214 -21.28 5.38 -13.35
C ILE A 214 -21.56 4.74 -14.72
N THR A 215 -20.52 4.55 -15.55
CA THR A 215 -20.67 4.02 -16.92
C THR A 215 -20.91 2.52 -16.97
N GLY A 216 -20.40 1.78 -15.97
CA GLY A 216 -20.51 0.32 -15.86
C GLY A 216 -21.96 -0.15 -15.80
N PRO A 217 -22.80 0.30 -14.84
CA PRO A 217 -24.21 -0.07 -14.76
C PRO A 217 -24.98 0.15 -16.07
N ILE A 218 -24.69 1.25 -16.77
CA ILE A 218 -25.28 1.55 -18.08
C ILE A 218 -24.76 0.57 -19.13
N ALA A 219 -23.45 0.35 -19.20
CA ALA A 219 -22.84 -0.55 -20.17
C ALA A 219 -23.30 -2.01 -20.02
N LEU A 220 -23.61 -2.46 -18.80
CA LEU A 220 -24.12 -3.80 -18.52
C LEU A 220 -25.49 -4.06 -19.16
N LEU A 221 -26.33 -3.04 -19.30
CA LEU A 221 -27.67 -3.16 -19.89
C LEU A 221 -27.61 -3.38 -21.41
N PHE A 222 -26.58 -2.84 -22.07
CA PHE A 222 -26.54 -2.76 -23.53
C PHE A 222 -25.39 -3.54 -24.18
N SER A 223 -24.43 -4.07 -23.41
CA SER A 223 -23.25 -4.74 -23.96
C SER A 223 -22.97 -6.08 -23.29
N GLU A 224 -22.96 -7.15 -24.10
CA GLU A 224 -22.49 -8.47 -23.66
C GLU A 224 -21.02 -8.47 -23.25
N ASN A 225 -20.18 -7.73 -23.98
CA ASN A 225 -18.76 -7.62 -23.67
C ASN A 225 -18.53 -6.92 -22.33
N ALA A 226 -19.31 -5.88 -22.01
CA ALA A 226 -19.25 -5.25 -20.69
C ALA A 226 -19.64 -6.20 -19.55
N ARG A 227 -20.64 -7.08 -19.78
CA ARG A 227 -21.06 -8.12 -18.82
C ARG A 227 -19.97 -9.18 -18.61
N LYS A 228 -19.29 -9.60 -19.68
CA LYS A 228 -18.15 -10.53 -19.59
C LYS A 228 -16.97 -9.88 -18.84
N GLU A 229 -16.65 -8.63 -19.18
CA GLU A 229 -15.58 -7.87 -18.54
C GLU A 229 -15.81 -7.71 -17.04
N ILE A 230 -17.00 -7.24 -16.62
CA ILE A 230 -17.29 -7.04 -15.19
C ILE A 230 -17.22 -8.35 -14.42
N LYS A 231 -17.65 -9.47 -15.02
CA LYS A 231 -17.66 -10.77 -14.35
C LYS A 231 -16.24 -11.18 -13.96
N MET A 232 -15.25 -10.95 -14.81
CA MET A 232 -13.84 -11.23 -14.50
C MET A 232 -13.31 -10.31 -13.40
N TYR A 233 -13.63 -9.01 -13.42
CA TYR A 233 -13.25 -8.09 -12.34
C TYR A 233 -13.92 -8.44 -11.01
N MET A 234 -15.19 -8.86 -11.03
CA MET A 234 -15.92 -9.29 -9.84
C MET A 234 -15.34 -10.57 -9.23
N GLN A 235 -14.66 -11.43 -9.99
CA GLN A 235 -13.92 -12.56 -9.42
C GLN A 235 -12.72 -12.07 -8.59
N ILE A 236 -11.96 -11.10 -9.10
CA ILE A 236 -10.83 -10.49 -8.36
C ILE A 236 -11.35 -9.74 -7.13
N PHE A 237 -12.30 -8.83 -7.33
CA PHE A 237 -12.81 -7.97 -6.26
C PHE A 237 -13.64 -8.74 -5.24
N GLY A 238 -14.33 -9.81 -5.66
CA GLY A 238 -15.09 -10.70 -4.78
C GLY A 238 -14.21 -11.40 -3.75
N VAL A 239 -13.04 -11.90 -4.16
CA VAL A 239 -12.06 -12.50 -3.22
C VAL A 239 -11.60 -11.48 -2.19
N VAL A 240 -11.27 -10.26 -2.63
CA VAL A 240 -10.86 -9.18 -1.71
C VAL A 240 -11.99 -8.79 -0.77
N ALA A 241 -13.22 -8.66 -1.28
CA ALA A 241 -14.40 -8.32 -0.49
C ALA A 241 -14.71 -9.39 0.57
N VAL A 242 -14.61 -10.69 0.21
CA VAL A 242 -14.78 -11.80 1.16
C VAL A 242 -13.70 -11.79 2.24
N ALA A 243 -12.43 -11.57 1.86
CA ALA A 243 -11.34 -11.47 2.83
C ALA A 243 -11.56 -10.32 3.83
N LEU A 244 -12.00 -9.15 3.34
CA LEU A 244 -12.33 -7.99 4.17
C LEU A 244 -13.57 -8.24 5.03
N PHE A 245 -14.59 -8.92 4.51
CA PHE A 245 -15.77 -9.29 5.26
C PHE A 245 -15.42 -10.25 6.41
N ILE A 246 -14.63 -11.29 6.15
CA ILE A 246 -14.15 -12.22 7.18
C ILE A 246 -13.33 -11.46 8.22
N SER A 247 -12.46 -10.55 7.78
CA SER A 247 -11.71 -9.68 8.70
C SER A 247 -12.66 -8.88 9.59
N GLY A 248 -13.67 -8.24 9.01
CA GLY A 248 -14.69 -7.45 9.72
C GLY A 248 -15.55 -8.28 10.69
N VAL A 249 -15.90 -9.52 10.33
CA VAL A 249 -16.68 -10.44 11.19
C VAL A 249 -15.85 -10.98 12.36
N LYS A 250 -14.59 -11.35 12.13
CA LYS A 250 -13.66 -11.73 13.22
C LYS A 250 -13.54 -10.59 14.22
N ASP A 251 -13.35 -9.40 13.67
CA ASP A 251 -13.32 -8.14 14.38
C ASP A 251 -14.64 -7.91 15.15
N TYR A 252 -15.79 -8.26 14.58
CA TYR A 252 -17.10 -7.98 15.18
C TYR A 252 -17.27 -8.54 16.60
N ARG A 253 -16.82 -9.79 16.82
CA ARG A 253 -16.93 -10.48 18.13
C ARG A 253 -16.10 -9.79 19.22
N TYR A 254 -15.07 -9.02 18.85
CA TYR A 254 -14.22 -8.24 19.75
C TYR A 254 -14.56 -6.74 19.75
N LEU A 255 -15.23 -6.22 18.70
CA LEU A 255 -15.45 -4.79 18.49
C LEU A 255 -16.76 -4.26 19.05
N TYR A 256 -17.88 -4.97 18.89
CA TYR A 256 -19.19 -4.33 18.96
C TYR A 256 -19.96 -4.63 20.26
N PRO A 257 -20.19 -5.88 20.70
CA PRO A 257 -20.86 -6.10 21.98
C PRO A 257 -19.94 -5.78 23.17
N PRO A 258 -20.40 -5.08 24.23
CA PRO A 258 -21.74 -4.53 24.47
C PRO A 258 -21.88 -3.01 24.15
N HIS A 259 -20.99 -2.43 23.34
CA HIS A 259 -20.81 -0.98 23.26
C HIS A 259 -21.27 -0.32 21.95
N LEU A 260 -21.45 -1.06 20.87
CA LEU A 260 -22.00 -0.58 19.59
C LEU A 260 -23.14 -1.51 19.18
N GLY A 261 -24.24 -0.91 18.70
CA GLY A 261 -25.37 -1.69 18.18
C GLY A 261 -25.00 -2.44 16.90
N VAL A 262 -25.68 -3.57 16.66
CA VAL A 262 -25.47 -4.40 15.45
C VAL A 262 -25.65 -3.59 14.16
N SER A 263 -26.64 -2.69 14.13
CA SER A 263 -26.91 -1.81 12.98
C SER A 263 -25.78 -0.82 12.70
N GLU A 264 -25.25 -0.16 13.74
CA GLU A 264 -24.10 0.75 13.62
C GLU A 264 -22.84 0.00 13.12
N ALA A 265 -22.65 -1.23 13.59
CA ALA A 265 -21.56 -2.10 13.17
C ALA A 265 -21.63 -2.46 11.69
N ILE A 266 -22.79 -2.93 11.25
CA ILE A 266 -23.07 -3.30 9.86
C ILE A 266 -22.88 -2.08 8.95
N GLY A 267 -23.38 -0.91 9.34
CA GLY A 267 -23.23 0.32 8.57
C GLY A 267 -21.77 0.70 8.31
N LEU A 268 -20.90 0.56 9.32
CA LEU A 268 -19.46 0.83 9.17
C LEU A 268 -18.75 -0.20 8.27
N ILE A 269 -19.09 -1.49 8.41
CA ILE A 269 -18.54 -2.55 7.57
C ILE A 269 -18.96 -2.36 6.11
N ILE A 270 -20.24 -2.05 5.86
CA ILE A 270 -20.75 -1.77 4.51
C ILE A 270 -20.06 -0.55 3.91
N ALA A 271 -19.93 0.55 4.67
CA ALA A 271 -19.24 1.75 4.20
C ALA A 271 -17.77 1.46 3.85
N GLN A 272 -17.09 0.64 4.66
CA GLN A 272 -15.72 0.21 4.39
C GLN A 272 -15.62 -0.64 3.13
N LEU A 273 -16.48 -1.66 2.98
CA LEU A 273 -16.51 -2.51 1.80
C LEU A 273 -16.80 -1.67 0.55
N PHE A 274 -17.73 -0.72 0.64
CA PHE A 274 -18.05 0.20 -0.45
C PHE A 274 -16.85 1.07 -0.85
N ILE A 275 -16.16 1.69 0.11
CA ILE A 275 -14.97 2.51 -0.17
C ILE A 275 -13.88 1.68 -0.82
N VAL A 276 -13.60 0.48 -0.30
CA VAL A 276 -12.59 -0.40 -0.89
C VAL A 276 -13.01 -0.82 -2.29
N PHE A 277 -14.25 -1.28 -2.47
CA PHE A 277 -14.77 -1.67 -3.77
C PHE A 277 -14.67 -0.53 -4.79
N PHE A 278 -15.02 0.69 -4.39
CA PHE A 278 -14.87 1.89 -5.20
C PHE A 278 -13.40 2.15 -5.58
N LEU A 279 -12.46 2.00 -4.64
CA LEU A 279 -11.02 2.12 -4.94
C LEU A 279 -10.54 1.05 -5.92
N LEU A 280 -10.96 -0.21 -5.74
CA LEU A 280 -10.59 -1.31 -6.61
C LEU A 280 -11.12 -1.06 -8.04
N ILE A 281 -12.38 -0.66 -8.21
CA ILE A 281 -12.95 -0.35 -9.52
C ILE A 281 -12.30 0.88 -10.13
N CYS A 282 -12.31 2.02 -9.43
CA CYS A 282 -11.85 3.29 -10.02
C CYS A 282 -10.36 3.30 -10.33
N MET A 283 -9.55 2.54 -9.59
CA MET A 283 -8.11 2.61 -9.70
C MET A 283 -7.49 1.35 -10.31
N ILE A 284 -7.89 0.16 -9.88
CA ILE A 284 -7.27 -1.08 -10.37
C ILE A 284 -7.77 -1.46 -11.76
N MET A 285 -9.06 -1.30 -12.04
CA MET A 285 -9.61 -1.66 -13.35
C MET A 285 -8.97 -0.85 -14.50
N PRO A 286 -8.84 0.49 -14.44
CA PRO A 286 -8.14 1.23 -15.50
C PRO A 286 -6.65 0.88 -15.61
N MET A 287 -5.99 0.50 -14.50
CA MET A 287 -4.61 0.03 -14.56
C MET A 287 -4.48 -1.31 -15.29
N ILE A 288 -5.35 -2.27 -14.98
CA ILE A 288 -5.34 -3.58 -15.65
C ILE A 288 -5.65 -3.40 -17.14
N THR A 289 -6.70 -2.64 -17.49
CA THR A 289 -7.09 -2.41 -18.89
C THR A 289 -6.00 -1.70 -19.69
N SER A 290 -5.39 -0.64 -19.15
CA SER A 290 -4.26 0.05 -19.79
C SER A 290 -3.05 -0.86 -19.94
N SER A 291 -2.77 -1.73 -18.96
CA SER A 291 -1.67 -2.69 -19.04
C SER A 291 -1.88 -3.70 -20.18
N PHE A 292 -3.09 -4.27 -20.29
CA PHE A 292 -3.43 -5.17 -21.40
C PHE A 292 -3.39 -4.44 -22.75
N ARG A 293 -3.96 -3.23 -22.83
CA ARG A 293 -3.92 -2.40 -24.05
C ARG A 293 -2.48 -2.16 -24.52
N MET A 294 -1.58 -1.74 -23.63
CA MET A 294 -0.17 -1.48 -23.98
C MET A 294 0.59 -2.77 -24.29
N SER A 295 0.33 -3.84 -23.52
CA SER A 295 0.96 -5.13 -23.73
C SER A 295 0.57 -5.74 -25.08
N LEU A 296 -0.69 -5.65 -25.50
CA LEU A 296 -1.20 -6.22 -26.75
C LEU A 296 -0.94 -5.35 -27.99
N SER A 297 -0.49 -4.10 -27.81
CA SER A 297 -0.27 -3.13 -28.90
C SER A 297 1.19 -2.80 -29.21
N GLY A 298 2.15 -3.59 -28.73
CA GLY A 298 3.58 -3.35 -28.98
C GLY A 298 4.29 -2.57 -27.88
N GLN A 299 3.56 -1.87 -27.01
CA GLN A 299 4.10 -0.82 -26.14
C GLN A 299 4.67 -1.35 -24.80
N SER A 300 5.29 -2.53 -24.81
CA SER A 300 5.78 -3.19 -23.58
C SER A 300 6.90 -2.41 -22.86
N VAL A 301 7.74 -1.70 -23.61
CA VAL A 301 8.80 -0.83 -23.04
C VAL A 301 8.17 0.32 -22.26
N ARG A 302 7.14 0.94 -22.84
CA ARG A 302 6.40 2.04 -22.21
C ARG A 302 5.69 1.57 -20.94
N LEU A 303 5.03 0.42 -20.99
CA LEU A 303 4.40 -0.19 -19.82
C LEU A 303 5.42 -0.41 -18.68
N LYS A 304 6.60 -0.97 -18.99
CA LYS A 304 7.68 -1.17 -18.00
C LYS A 304 8.18 0.15 -17.40
N GLN A 305 8.34 1.20 -18.21
CA GLN A 305 8.71 2.54 -17.73
C GLN A 305 7.64 3.10 -16.78
N MET A 306 6.36 3.01 -17.16
CA MET A 306 5.25 3.49 -16.34
C MET A 306 5.16 2.73 -15.01
N THR A 307 5.32 1.40 -15.04
CA THR A 307 5.40 0.57 -13.83
C THR A 307 6.57 0.96 -12.95
N PHE A 308 7.75 1.24 -13.53
CA PHE A 308 8.91 1.69 -12.77
C PHE A 308 8.62 3.01 -12.02
N PHE A 309 8.09 4.03 -12.69
CA PHE A 309 7.74 5.30 -12.06
C PHE A 309 6.62 5.15 -11.02
N ALA A 310 5.60 4.34 -11.32
CA ALA A 310 4.54 4.01 -10.38
C ALA A 310 5.09 3.39 -9.09
N LEU A 311 6.01 2.42 -9.19
CA LEU A 311 6.66 1.80 -8.03
C LEU A 311 7.56 2.79 -7.29
N LEU A 312 8.30 3.63 -8.02
CA LEU A 312 9.18 4.66 -7.46
C LEU A 312 8.41 5.67 -6.59
N LEU A 313 7.12 5.91 -6.86
CA LEU A 313 6.26 6.75 -6.03
C LEU A 313 5.53 5.95 -4.95
N ALA A 314 4.90 4.83 -5.32
CA ALA A 314 4.02 4.09 -4.42
C ALA A 314 4.77 3.41 -3.27
N VAL A 315 5.95 2.84 -3.52
CA VAL A 315 6.71 2.10 -2.50
C VAL A 315 7.29 3.04 -1.42
N PRO A 316 8.00 4.14 -1.77
CA PRO A 316 8.46 5.09 -0.77
C PRO A 316 7.31 5.76 -0.02
N MET A 317 6.19 6.04 -0.69
CA MET A 317 4.98 6.56 -0.01
C MET A 317 4.44 5.56 1.01
N GLY A 318 4.38 4.27 0.66
CA GLY A 318 4.02 3.21 1.61
C GLY A 318 4.95 3.18 2.83
N GLY A 319 6.27 3.25 2.60
CA GLY A 319 7.27 3.34 3.67
C GLY A 319 7.09 4.58 4.56
N PHE A 320 6.88 5.75 3.95
CA PHE A 320 6.61 7.01 4.65
C PHE A 320 5.34 6.92 5.50
N LEU A 321 4.27 6.33 4.99
CA LEU A 321 3.03 6.16 5.74
C LEU A 321 3.20 5.19 6.91
N ILE A 322 3.93 4.09 6.72
CA ILE A 322 4.20 3.14 7.81
C ILE A 322 4.97 3.83 8.93
N THR A 323 6.01 4.63 8.60
CA THR A 323 6.83 5.31 9.62
C THR A 323 6.07 6.44 10.30
N THR A 324 5.30 7.24 9.56
CA THR A 324 4.54 8.38 10.13
C THR A 324 3.25 7.98 10.83
N SER A 325 2.68 6.82 10.48
CA SER A 325 1.49 6.24 11.11
C SER A 325 1.84 5.24 12.22
N TYR A 326 3.13 4.91 12.41
CA TYR A 326 3.54 3.98 13.45
C TYR A 326 3.08 4.47 14.82
N GLY A 327 2.27 3.65 15.50
CA GLY A 327 1.75 3.96 16.83
C GLY A 327 0.56 4.93 16.85
N LYS A 328 0.02 5.36 15.70
CA LYS A 328 -1.21 6.15 15.57
C LYS A 328 -2.41 5.26 15.25
N ALA A 329 -3.58 5.63 15.75
CA ALA A 329 -4.81 4.93 15.40
C ALA A 329 -5.20 5.19 13.94
N PRO A 330 -5.55 4.15 13.15
CA PRO A 330 -6.13 4.35 11.83
C PRO A 330 -7.40 5.20 11.89
N PHE A 331 -7.73 5.91 10.81
CA PHE A 331 -8.90 6.78 10.77
C PHE A 331 -10.19 6.05 11.19
N GLN A 332 -10.37 4.81 10.74
CA GLN A 332 -11.53 3.99 11.09
C GLN A 332 -11.58 3.66 12.59
N ALA A 333 -10.45 3.28 13.17
CA ALA A 333 -10.34 3.01 14.60
C ALA A 333 -10.70 4.26 15.42
N GLU A 334 -10.28 5.44 14.94
CA GLU A 334 -10.64 6.73 15.52
C GLU A 334 -12.15 6.99 15.49
N GLN A 335 -12.82 6.77 14.35
CA GLN A 335 -14.27 6.97 14.23
C GLN A 335 -15.06 5.99 15.10
N ILE A 336 -14.63 4.72 15.16
CA ILE A 336 -15.22 3.71 16.03
C ILE A 336 -15.07 4.13 17.49
N MET A 337 -13.88 4.58 17.90
CA MET A 337 -13.65 5.08 19.25
C MET A 337 -14.53 6.30 19.57
N LYS A 338 -14.66 7.26 18.65
CA LYS A 338 -15.58 8.39 18.81
C LYS A 338 -17.03 7.94 19.00
N SER A 339 -17.49 6.94 18.24
CA SER A 339 -18.84 6.39 18.39
C SER A 339 -19.02 5.71 19.75
N LYS A 340 -18.08 4.83 20.14
CA LYS A 340 -18.10 4.14 21.44
C LYS A 340 -18.11 5.12 22.61
N MET A 341 -17.31 6.17 22.54
CA MET A 341 -17.22 7.20 23.58
C MET A 341 -18.54 7.95 23.84
N LYS A 342 -19.49 7.96 22.89
CA LYS A 342 -20.84 8.52 23.12
C LYS A 342 -21.68 7.67 24.08
N LYS A 343 -21.40 6.36 24.17
CA LYS A 343 -22.20 5.42 24.96
C LYS A 343 -21.73 5.42 26.41
N GLN A 344 -22.65 5.59 27.35
CA GLN A 344 -22.32 5.64 28.78
C GLN A 344 -21.74 4.32 29.31
N SER A 345 -22.27 3.18 28.83
CA SER A 345 -21.77 1.85 29.21
C SER A 345 -20.31 1.65 28.84
N PHE A 346 -19.90 2.11 27.66
CA PHE A 346 -18.51 2.06 27.21
C PHE A 346 -17.61 2.95 28.05
N ARG A 347 -18.03 4.20 28.30
CA ARG A 347 -17.28 5.13 29.16
C ARG A 347 -17.04 4.50 30.53
N LYS A 348 -18.08 3.94 31.17
CA LYS A 348 -17.96 3.25 32.46
C LYS A 348 -16.97 2.07 32.41
N ALA A 349 -17.14 1.15 31.46
CA ALA A 349 -16.25 0.01 31.32
C ALA A 349 -14.78 0.40 31.03
N LEU A 350 -14.58 1.44 30.22
CA LEU A 350 -13.27 2.02 29.95
C LEU A 350 -12.66 2.62 31.23
N TYR A 351 -13.46 3.34 32.02
CA TYR A 351 -13.02 3.89 33.30
C TYR A 351 -12.59 2.80 34.27
N ASP A 352 -13.41 1.76 34.47
CA ASP A 352 -13.13 0.70 35.42
C ASP A 352 -11.81 -0.02 35.07
N ARG A 353 -11.63 -0.40 33.81
CA ARG A 353 -10.39 -1.05 33.32
C ARG A 353 -9.17 -0.18 33.54
N ALA A 354 -9.31 1.09 33.20
CA ALA A 354 -8.18 1.97 33.15
C ALA A 354 -7.80 2.46 34.58
N ALA A 355 -8.77 2.60 35.48
CA ALA A 355 -8.56 2.80 36.91
C ALA A 355 -7.81 1.61 37.53
N MET A 356 -8.25 0.37 37.27
CA MET A 356 -7.54 -0.84 37.74
C MET A 356 -6.07 -0.84 37.29
N PHE A 357 -5.80 -0.48 36.03
CA PHE A 357 -4.44 -0.40 35.50
C PHE A 357 -3.60 0.64 36.25
N LEU A 358 -4.08 1.88 36.39
CA LEU A 358 -3.30 2.94 37.03
C LEU A 358 -3.13 2.72 38.53
N GLN A 359 -4.14 2.17 39.22
CA GLN A 359 -4.01 1.80 40.64
C GLN A 359 -2.95 0.72 40.85
N TYR A 360 -2.89 -0.26 39.95
CA TYR A 360 -1.83 -1.28 39.97
C TYR A 360 -0.45 -0.65 39.78
N GLN A 361 -0.28 0.22 38.77
CA GLN A 361 1.00 0.87 38.49
C GLN A 361 1.45 1.80 39.63
N ALA A 362 0.52 2.57 40.21
CA ALA A 362 0.81 3.49 41.31
C ALA A 362 1.26 2.77 42.60
N LYS A 363 0.68 1.58 42.89
CA LYS A 363 1.03 0.80 44.09
C LYS A 363 2.35 0.02 43.95
N HIS A 364 2.67 -0.48 42.75
CA HIS A 364 3.73 -1.48 42.59
C HIS A 364 5.02 -0.94 41.94
N LYS A 365 5.01 0.26 41.37
CA LYS A 365 6.20 0.83 40.71
C LYS A 365 6.50 2.25 41.18
N LYS A 366 7.54 2.40 42.01
CA LYS A 366 8.15 3.71 42.26
C LYS A 366 8.73 4.23 40.95
N ARG A 367 8.38 5.46 40.57
CA ARG A 367 8.89 6.11 39.35
C ARG A 367 9.36 7.52 39.67
N ALA A 368 10.41 7.96 38.97
CA ALA A 368 10.87 9.34 39.07
C ALA A 368 9.76 10.32 38.68
N VAL A 369 9.62 11.39 39.45
CA VAL A 369 8.69 12.48 39.16
C VAL A 369 9.32 13.35 38.07
N PRO A 370 8.67 13.54 36.91
CA PRO A 370 9.25 14.34 35.85
C PRO A 370 9.18 15.83 36.21
N GLU A 371 10.19 16.60 35.80
CA GLU A 371 10.22 18.06 36.00
C GLU A 371 9.13 18.77 35.20
N ARG A 372 8.81 18.23 34.02
CA ARG A 372 7.77 18.73 33.12
C ARG A 372 6.78 17.62 32.79
N PRO A 373 5.53 17.96 32.50
CA PRO A 373 4.57 16.96 32.07
C PRO A 373 5.01 16.28 30.77
N GLU A 374 5.08 14.95 30.74
CA GLU A 374 5.55 14.18 29.57
C GLU A 374 4.73 12.91 29.33
N VAL A 375 4.65 12.47 28.06
CA VAL A 375 4.04 11.20 27.68
C VAL A 375 5.03 10.06 27.96
N ASP A 376 4.67 9.16 28.88
CA ASP A 376 5.50 8.02 29.24
C ASP A 376 5.27 6.88 28.23
N LYS A 377 6.26 6.60 27.39
CA LYS A 377 6.17 5.61 26.31
C LYS A 377 5.94 4.19 26.85
N GLU A 378 6.57 3.83 27.97
CA GLU A 378 6.44 2.49 28.56
C GLU A 378 5.05 2.27 29.16
N LEU A 379 4.54 3.24 29.93
CA LEU A 379 3.19 3.18 30.49
C LEU A 379 2.15 3.24 29.38
N THR A 380 2.38 4.05 28.35
CA THR A 380 1.51 4.09 27.17
C THR A 380 1.45 2.73 26.50
N TRP A 381 2.58 2.08 26.25
CA TRP A 381 2.61 0.74 25.68
C TRP A 381 1.93 -0.30 26.58
N ALA A 382 2.21 -0.28 27.88
CA ALA A 382 1.61 -1.20 28.85
C ALA A 382 0.09 -1.02 28.95
N PHE A 383 -0.38 0.23 28.95
CA PHE A 383 -1.80 0.56 28.98
C PHE A 383 -2.48 0.12 27.68
N ARG A 384 -1.88 0.43 26.53
CA ARG A 384 -2.34 -0.03 25.21
C ARG A 384 -2.46 -1.55 25.14
N LYS A 385 -1.47 -2.29 25.67
CA LYS A 385 -1.49 -3.75 25.74
C LYS A 385 -2.59 -4.26 26.67
N HIS A 386 -2.76 -3.64 27.83
CA HIS A 386 -3.85 -3.96 28.78
C HIS A 386 -5.23 -3.75 28.14
N MET A 387 -5.38 -2.68 27.37
CA MET A 387 -6.63 -2.34 26.68
C MET A 387 -6.88 -3.16 25.40
N LYS A 388 -5.84 -3.78 24.83
CA LYS A 388 -5.90 -4.50 23.54
C LYS A 388 -6.99 -5.56 23.51
N GLY A 389 -7.23 -6.26 24.62
CA GLY A 389 -8.27 -7.29 24.74
C GLY A 389 -9.72 -6.79 24.65
N GLY A 390 -9.97 -5.47 24.72
CA GLY A 390 -11.30 -4.88 24.48
C GLY A 390 -11.33 -3.81 23.38
N LEU A 391 -10.18 -3.53 22.76
CA LEU A 391 -10.00 -2.46 21.76
C LEU A 391 -9.16 -2.98 20.58
N PRO A 392 -9.77 -3.80 19.70
CA PRO A 392 -9.08 -4.40 18.55
C PRO A 392 -8.83 -3.36 17.43
N SER A 393 -8.18 -3.81 16.36
CA SER A 393 -8.01 -3.06 15.10
C SER A 393 -7.39 -1.66 15.28
N GLY A 394 -6.43 -1.54 16.19
CA GLY A 394 -5.71 -0.29 16.44
C GLY A 394 -6.46 0.74 17.29
N GLN A 395 -7.66 0.44 17.81
CA GLN A 395 -8.42 1.36 18.67
C GLN A 395 -7.66 1.77 19.93
N HIS A 396 -6.90 0.84 20.52
CA HIS A 396 -6.07 1.15 21.68
C HIS A 396 -4.98 2.19 21.38
N LEU A 397 -4.60 2.42 20.12
CA LEU A 397 -3.56 3.38 19.74
C LEU A 397 -3.99 4.83 19.95
N VAL A 398 -5.27 5.12 20.22
CA VAL A 398 -5.71 6.47 20.60
C VAL A 398 -5.27 6.86 22.01
N PHE A 399 -4.86 5.90 22.84
CA PHE A 399 -4.55 6.16 24.25
C PHE A 399 -3.09 6.49 24.47
N HIS A 400 -2.84 7.47 25.34
CA HIS A 400 -1.52 7.86 25.81
C HIS A 400 -1.55 8.03 27.33
N VAL A 401 -0.49 7.60 28.01
CA VAL A 401 -0.34 7.82 29.45
C VAL A 401 0.70 8.90 29.65
N MET A 402 0.28 9.96 30.32
CA MET A 402 1.09 11.10 30.67
C MET A 402 1.39 11.06 32.15
N LYS A 403 2.62 11.38 32.53
CA LYS A 403 3.03 11.56 33.93
C LYS A 403 3.42 13.01 34.16
N PHE A 404 3.09 13.51 35.34
CA PHE A 404 3.36 14.90 35.71
C PHE A 404 3.49 15.06 37.23
N ARG A 405 4.02 16.21 37.66
CA ARG A 405 4.17 16.56 39.08
C ARG A 405 2.85 17.07 39.64
N GLY A 406 2.33 16.40 40.67
CA GLY A 406 1.15 16.85 41.40
C GLY A 406 1.46 17.76 42.60
N PRO A 407 0.45 18.43 43.18
CA PRO A 407 0.61 19.47 44.21
C PRO A 407 1.25 19.02 45.53
N TYR A 408 1.37 17.70 45.75
CA TYR A 408 1.94 17.11 46.97
C TYR A 408 2.81 15.88 46.63
N SER A 409 3.34 15.84 45.40
CA SER A 409 4.16 14.73 44.91
C SER A 409 5.53 14.74 45.62
N ARG A 410 5.77 13.77 46.50
CA ARG A 410 7.13 13.44 47.00
C ARG A 410 7.96 12.90 45.82
N ASN A 411 9.30 13.02 45.88
CA ASN A 411 10.25 12.74 44.77
C ASN A 411 10.07 11.44 43.94
N HIS A 412 9.23 10.49 44.38
CA HIS A 412 9.03 9.18 43.75
C HIS A 412 7.57 8.85 43.35
N PHE A 413 6.64 9.79 43.48
CA PHE A 413 5.21 9.52 43.24
C PHE A 413 4.59 10.53 42.27
N PRO A 414 4.72 10.31 40.95
CA PRO A 414 4.09 11.17 39.95
C PRO A 414 2.58 10.97 39.90
N TRP A 415 1.88 11.97 39.40
CA TRP A 415 0.48 11.85 38.98
C TRP A 415 0.42 11.34 37.55
N TYR A 416 -0.65 10.62 37.22
CA TYR A 416 -0.87 10.06 35.88
C TYR A 416 -2.14 10.63 35.26
N ALA A 417 -2.11 10.90 33.96
CA ALA A 417 -3.26 11.24 33.16
C ALA A 417 -3.36 10.30 31.97
N ILE A 418 -4.56 9.80 31.68
CA ILE A 418 -4.83 9.11 30.42
C ILE A 418 -5.38 10.12 29.44
N LEU A 419 -4.71 10.24 28.31
CA LEU A 419 -5.08 11.08 27.19
C LEU A 419 -5.66 10.20 26.07
N ILE A 420 -6.65 10.74 25.37
CA ILE A 420 -7.16 10.20 24.11
C ILE A 420 -6.79 11.17 23.00
N GLU A 421 -6.15 10.67 21.95
CA GLU A 421 -5.82 11.41 20.74
C GLU A 421 -6.87 11.17 19.65
N PHE A 422 -7.47 12.24 19.15
CA PHE A 422 -8.38 12.25 18.00
C PHE A 422 -8.00 13.37 17.04
N GLY A 423 -7.69 13.08 15.77
CA GLY A 423 -7.36 14.10 14.77
C GLY A 423 -6.25 15.07 15.21
N ASN A 424 -5.20 14.53 15.84
CA ASN A 424 -4.08 15.25 16.46
C ASN A 424 -4.45 16.13 17.67
N ARG A 425 -5.62 15.91 18.30
CA ARG A 425 -6.01 16.58 19.55
C ARG A 425 -6.03 15.62 20.71
N TYR A 426 -5.31 15.99 21.75
CA TYR A 426 -5.33 15.28 23.03
C TYR A 426 -6.47 15.79 23.89
N SER A 427 -7.34 14.88 24.31
CA SER A 427 -8.35 15.11 25.33
C SER A 427 -7.97 14.31 26.57
N THR A 428 -7.88 14.95 27.73
CA THR A 428 -7.69 14.23 28.99
C THR A 428 -8.97 13.48 29.31
N LEU A 429 -8.85 12.15 29.44
CA LEU A 429 -9.95 11.30 29.82
C LEU A 429 -10.16 11.33 31.34
N TYR A 430 -9.09 11.12 32.12
CA TYR A 430 -9.10 11.26 33.58
C TYR A 430 -7.67 11.28 34.16
N ILE A 431 -7.57 11.60 35.45
CA ILE A 431 -6.32 11.78 36.19
C ILE A 431 -6.31 10.91 37.44
N VAL A 432 -5.13 10.41 37.83
CA VAL A 432 -4.92 9.62 39.04
C VAL A 432 -3.81 10.24 39.88
N ASP A 433 -4.07 10.42 41.18
CA ASP A 433 -3.07 10.89 42.13
C ASP A 433 -2.17 9.77 42.68
N THR A 434 -1.25 10.18 43.54
CA THR A 434 -0.30 9.30 44.24
C THR A 434 -0.96 8.28 45.17
N ASN A 435 -2.20 8.54 45.60
CA ASN A 435 -2.99 7.68 46.48
C ASN A 435 -3.98 6.82 45.70
N ALA A 436 -3.83 6.73 44.37
CA ALA A 436 -4.70 5.98 43.49
C ALA A 436 -6.16 6.50 43.44
N ARG A 437 -6.40 7.76 43.84
CA ARG A 437 -7.67 8.45 43.68
C ARG A 437 -7.85 8.87 42.22
N VAL A 438 -9.00 8.55 41.65
CA VAL A 438 -9.32 8.79 40.24
C VAL A 438 -10.22 10.01 40.12
N TYR A 439 -9.85 10.95 39.25
CA TYR A 439 -10.57 12.19 38.98
C TYR A 439 -11.14 12.16 37.56
N THR A 440 -12.47 12.14 37.43
CA THR A 440 -13.18 11.93 36.16
C THR A 440 -13.75 13.22 35.56
N SER A 441 -13.79 14.31 36.33
CA SER A 441 -14.18 15.64 35.86
C SER A 441 -13.19 16.70 36.33
N LYS A 442 -13.08 17.79 35.55
CA LYS A 442 -12.30 18.98 35.91
C LYS A 442 -12.74 19.58 37.24
N ASP A 443 -13.98 19.34 37.68
CA ASP A 443 -14.52 19.90 38.92
C ASP A 443 -14.12 19.10 40.16
N GLN A 444 -13.69 17.85 39.98
CA GLN A 444 -13.17 17.02 41.06
C GLN A 444 -11.68 17.30 41.34
N LEU A 445 -10.99 17.98 40.41
CA LEU A 445 -9.56 18.23 40.52
C LEU A 445 -9.26 19.28 41.60
N PRO A 446 -8.19 19.11 42.40
CA PRO A 446 -7.71 20.16 43.28
C PRO A 446 -7.45 21.45 42.50
N GLY A 447 -7.80 22.60 43.07
CA GLY A 447 -7.70 23.90 42.38
C GLY A 447 -6.31 24.22 41.80
N VAL A 448 -5.24 23.73 42.44
CA VAL A 448 -3.86 23.83 41.94
C VAL A 448 -3.66 23.05 40.63
N VAL A 449 -4.15 21.81 40.57
CA VAL A 449 -4.09 20.96 39.37
C VAL A 449 -4.96 21.54 38.26
N LYS A 450 -6.15 22.04 38.61
CA LYS A 450 -7.07 22.68 37.65
C LYS A 450 -6.41 23.88 36.94
N ARG A 451 -5.64 24.70 37.68
CA ARG A 451 -4.87 25.83 37.11
C ARG A 451 -3.67 25.37 36.29
N MET A 452 -2.89 24.39 36.77
CA MET A 452 -1.76 23.82 36.02
C MET A 452 -2.21 23.22 34.68
N MET A 453 -3.33 22.49 34.67
CA MET A 453 -3.87 21.91 33.43
C MET A 453 -4.35 22.93 32.41
N VAL A 454 -4.73 24.14 32.84
CA VAL A 454 -5.13 25.23 31.93
C VAL A 454 -3.90 26.00 31.42
N ALA A 455 -2.87 26.14 32.24
CA ALA A 455 -1.66 26.90 31.92
C ALA A 455 -0.65 26.11 31.05
N ASP A 456 -0.33 24.86 31.41
CA ASP A 456 0.74 24.09 30.73
C ASP A 456 0.29 23.47 29.39
N PHE A 457 -0.97 23.03 29.27
CA PHE A 457 -1.48 22.43 28.03
C PHE A 457 -1.61 23.45 26.88
N ASN A 458 -1.83 24.73 27.20
CA ASN A 458 -1.92 25.80 26.20
C ASN A 458 -0.55 26.25 25.65
N GLN A 459 0.54 26.01 26.39
CA GLN A 459 1.87 26.51 26.03
C GLN A 459 2.80 25.48 25.37
N LYS A 460 2.63 24.15 25.56
CA LYS A 460 3.65 23.17 25.12
C LYS A 460 3.20 22.01 24.22
N MET A 461 1.95 21.96 23.78
CA MET A 461 1.45 20.91 22.86
C MET A 461 0.65 21.52 21.69
N LYS A 462 1.27 22.41 20.90
CA LYS A 462 0.74 22.84 19.58
C LYS A 462 1.41 22.01 18.47
N PRO A 463 0.74 21.73 17.31
CA PRO A 463 -0.19 22.65 16.63
C PRO A 463 -1.45 22.00 15.98
N PRO A 464 -2.36 22.74 15.31
CA PRO A 464 -3.01 24.00 15.63
C PRO A 464 -4.50 23.79 16.02
N LEU A 465 -5.20 24.89 16.31
CA LEU A 465 -6.61 24.98 16.66
C LEU A 465 -7.55 24.01 15.92
N SER A 466 -8.48 23.38 16.65
CA SER A 466 -9.86 23.85 16.55
C SER A 466 -10.67 23.51 17.80
N VAL A 467 -11.60 24.41 18.05
CA VAL A 467 -12.62 24.37 19.07
C VAL A 467 -13.57 23.22 18.74
N LEU A 468 -13.80 22.30 19.68
CA LEU A 468 -15.02 21.46 19.62
C LEU A 468 -16.21 22.36 19.98
N PRO A 469 -17.35 22.24 19.28
CA PRO A 469 -18.47 23.15 19.43
C PRO A 469 -19.02 23.12 20.86
N ARG A 470 -19.22 24.32 21.43
CA ARG A 470 -19.95 24.56 22.69
C ARG A 470 -21.44 24.20 22.48
N GLY A 471 -21.78 22.91 22.54
CA GLY A 471 -23.14 22.46 22.30
C GLY A 471 -23.64 21.28 23.13
N LEU A 472 -22.85 20.75 24.07
CA LEU A 472 -23.22 19.53 24.82
C LEU A 472 -22.95 19.64 26.33
N ILE A 473 -23.09 20.85 26.87
CA ILE A 473 -23.20 21.09 28.32
C ILE A 473 -24.44 21.95 28.52
N ARG A 474 -25.61 21.32 28.52
CA ARG A 474 -26.77 21.83 29.23
C ARG A 474 -27.25 20.75 30.19
N GLU A 475 -27.46 21.22 31.42
CA GLU A 475 -28.14 20.56 32.53
C GLU A 475 -27.41 19.39 33.18
N TYR A 476 -26.78 19.67 34.32
CA TYR A 476 -27.21 19.11 35.61
C TYR A 476 -26.68 20.04 36.70
N ARG A 477 -27.52 21.02 37.08
CA ARG A 477 -27.35 21.80 38.32
C ARG A 477 -28.36 21.24 39.31
N THR A 478 -27.88 20.35 40.18
CA THR A 478 -28.40 19.98 41.50
C THR A 478 -29.83 20.43 41.87
N LYS A 479 -30.78 19.50 41.87
CA LYS A 479 -31.56 19.00 43.03
C LYS A 479 -32.55 17.95 42.55
#